data_AF-A0A4Y8VEA8-F1
#
_entry.id   AF-A0A4Y8VEA8-F1
#
_cell.length_a   1.000
_cell.length_b   1.000
_cell.length_c   1.000
_cell.angle_alpha   90.00
_cell.angle_beta   90.00
_cell.angle_gamma   90.00
#
_symmetry.space_group_name_H-M   'P 1'
#
loop_
_entity.id
_entity.type
_entity.pdbx_description
1 polymer ?
#
loop_
_entity_poly.entity_id
_entity_poly.type
_entity_poly.pdbx_seq_one_letter_code
_entity_poly.pdbx_strand_id
1 'polypeptide(L)'
;MITNKEVYCALFIFIAITLTGCQSNMELPAELVAVVDNYPLKYNPANSHIEYSRKINVVFKIKNMSWRNFFIPISDERGNKYHSFIKVSSPTNHNVIVGAYYWQNKSVLNSGDSISICVRLMESHLRDLGVYDLPPRDVIKRMSFEYVVDVNDLKESDYLIPKLKFHISKNVKYIYQEPEGMCG
;
A
#
# COMPACT_ATOMS: atom_id res chain seq x y z
N MET A 1 19.62 8.34 54.86
CA MET A 1 20.14 7.07 54.30
C MET A 1 19.09 6.53 53.37
N ILE A 2 19.26 6.75 52.06
CA ILE A 2 18.44 6.06 51.06
C ILE A 2 18.88 4.59 51.12
N THR A 3 17.94 3.69 51.42
CA THR A 3 18.31 2.28 51.54
C THR A 3 18.56 1.71 50.15
N ASN A 4 19.55 0.82 49.98
CA ASN A 4 19.87 0.21 48.68
C ASN A 4 18.63 -0.33 47.95
N LYS A 5 17.62 -0.78 48.70
CA LYS A 5 16.34 -1.28 48.19
C LYS A 5 15.54 -0.23 47.40
N GLU A 6 15.56 1.04 47.81
CA GLU A 6 14.86 2.14 47.13
C GLU A 6 15.56 2.52 45.82
N VAL A 7 16.89 2.45 45.78
CA VAL A 7 17.70 2.70 44.57
C VAL A 7 17.48 1.60 43.53
N TYR A 8 17.47 0.33 43.96
CA TYR A 8 17.20 -0.80 43.06
C TYR A 8 15.77 -0.78 42.52
N CYS A 9 14.78 -0.40 43.33
CA CYS A 9 13.39 -0.31 42.90
C CYS A 9 13.18 0.82 41.88
N ALA A 10 13.80 1.98 42.11
CA ALA A 10 13.77 3.10 41.16
C ALA A 10 14.49 2.75 39.84
N LEU A 11 15.64 2.06 39.90
CA LEU A 11 16.36 1.58 38.71
C LEU A 11 15.54 0.55 37.92
N PHE A 12 14.86 -0.38 38.60
CA PHE A 12 14.00 -1.39 37.97
C PHE A 12 12.77 -0.75 37.31
N ILE A 13 12.20 0.29 37.91
CA ILE A 13 11.10 1.07 37.32
C ILE A 13 11.60 1.85 36.09
N PHE A 14 12.78 2.46 36.13
CA PHE A 14 13.37 3.14 34.96
C PHE A 14 13.69 2.18 33.81
N ILE A 15 14.16 0.97 34.13
CA ILE A 15 14.41 -0.10 33.16
C ILE A 15 13.08 -0.65 32.62
N ALA A 16 12.05 -0.81 33.46
CA ALA A 16 10.73 -1.24 33.01
C ALA A 16 10.02 -0.19 32.14
N ILE A 17 10.17 1.11 32.45
CA ILE A 17 9.61 2.21 31.65
C ILE A 17 10.36 2.37 30.31
N THR A 18 11.66 2.07 30.27
CA THR A 18 12.42 2.03 29.00
C THR A 18 12.20 0.74 28.20
N LEU A 19 11.81 -0.37 28.85
CA LEU A 19 11.49 -1.67 28.24
C LEU A 19 10.01 -1.84 27.86
N THR A 20 9.09 -1.02 28.38
CA THR A 20 7.81 -0.74 27.70
C THR A 20 8.12 0.14 26.51
N GLY A 21 8.92 -0.41 25.60
CA GLY A 21 9.23 0.19 24.32
C GLY A 21 7.91 0.53 23.68
N CYS A 22 7.78 1.80 23.30
CA CYS A 22 6.90 2.17 22.22
C CYS A 22 7.14 1.17 21.07
N GLN A 23 6.29 0.15 20.97
CA GLN A 23 5.87 -0.38 19.68
C GLN A 23 5.05 0.72 19.01
N SER A 24 5.70 1.86 18.75
CA SER A 24 5.15 2.83 17.82
C SER A 24 5.24 2.15 16.47
N ASN A 25 4.10 1.67 15.98
CA ASN A 25 3.95 1.26 14.59
C ASN A 25 4.40 2.46 13.75
N MET A 26 5.65 2.42 13.30
CA MET A 26 6.27 3.54 12.62
C MET A 26 5.52 3.79 11.32
N GLU A 27 5.11 5.04 11.12
CA GLU A 27 4.38 5.46 9.94
C GLU A 27 5.37 5.82 8.83
N LEU A 28 5.32 5.08 7.71
CA LEU A 28 6.13 5.33 6.52
C LEU A 28 5.29 5.99 5.42
N PRO A 29 5.83 7.00 4.73
CA PRO A 29 5.16 7.61 3.59
C PRO A 29 5.20 6.68 2.37
N ALA A 30 4.04 6.42 1.78
CA ALA A 30 3.87 5.73 0.50
C ALA A 30 3.46 6.76 -0.57
N GLU A 31 4.42 7.18 -1.40
CA GLU A 31 4.27 8.27 -2.37
C GLU A 31 3.77 7.75 -3.71
N LEU A 32 2.65 8.25 -4.22
CA LEU A 32 2.19 7.93 -5.57
C LEU A 32 3.18 8.48 -6.60
N VAL A 33 3.86 7.60 -7.33
CA VAL A 33 4.86 8.00 -8.35
C VAL A 33 4.40 7.75 -9.77
N ALA A 34 3.49 6.79 -9.98
CA ALA A 34 2.95 6.51 -11.31
C ALA A 34 1.53 5.94 -11.26
N VAL A 35 0.78 6.19 -12.33
CA VAL A 35 -0.49 5.54 -12.66
C VAL A 35 -0.33 4.92 -14.03
N VAL A 36 -0.45 3.60 -14.10
CA VAL A 36 -0.44 2.84 -15.36
C VAL A 36 -1.87 2.41 -15.65
N ASP A 37 -2.47 2.95 -16.71
CA ASP A 37 -3.87 2.70 -17.09
C ASP A 37 -3.93 2.15 -18.52
N ASN A 38 -4.87 1.25 -18.78
CA ASN A 38 -5.18 0.74 -20.11
C ASN A 38 -6.44 1.36 -20.74
N TYR A 39 -6.96 2.44 -20.17
CA TYR A 39 -8.09 3.15 -20.73
C TYR A 39 -7.79 3.61 -22.18
N PRO A 40 -8.62 3.23 -23.17
CA PRO A 40 -8.34 3.52 -24.56
C PRO A 40 -8.29 5.03 -24.82
N LEU A 41 -7.27 5.49 -25.54
CA LEU A 41 -7.10 6.91 -25.89
C LEU A 41 -8.23 7.45 -26.78
N LYS A 42 -8.94 6.57 -27.49
CA LYS A 42 -10.09 6.88 -28.36
C LYS A 42 -11.30 6.03 -27.99
N TYR A 43 -11.74 6.10 -26.73
CA TYR A 43 -12.94 5.39 -26.29
C TYR A 43 -14.21 6.12 -26.77
N ASN A 44 -15.02 5.46 -27.61
CA ASN A 44 -16.36 5.92 -27.98
C ASN A 44 -17.39 4.92 -27.42
N PRO A 45 -18.03 5.22 -26.27
CA PRO A 45 -18.96 4.30 -25.63
C PRO A 45 -20.19 3.96 -26.48
N ALA A 46 -20.54 4.80 -27.48
CA ALA A 46 -21.69 4.57 -28.35
C ALA A 46 -21.43 3.55 -29.47
N ASN A 47 -20.16 3.33 -29.86
CA ASN A 47 -19.78 2.51 -31.02
C ASN A 47 -18.71 1.44 -30.70
N SER A 48 -18.31 1.27 -29.44
CA SER A 48 -17.20 0.36 -29.10
C SER A 48 -17.70 -1.06 -28.89
N HIS A 49 -17.58 -1.91 -29.92
CA HIS A 49 -17.48 -3.38 -29.78
C HIS A 49 -16.11 -3.82 -29.22
N ILE A 50 -15.34 -2.89 -28.62
CA ILE A 50 -14.02 -3.18 -28.09
C ILE A 50 -14.22 -3.86 -26.75
N GLU A 51 -14.17 -5.20 -26.75
CA GLU A 51 -14.04 -5.99 -25.54
C GLU A 51 -12.66 -5.72 -24.92
N TYR A 52 -12.59 -4.76 -24.01
CA TYR A 52 -11.41 -4.58 -23.16
C TYR A 52 -11.85 -4.48 -21.71
N SER A 53 -11.09 -5.11 -20.82
CA SER A 53 -11.29 -4.94 -19.38
C SER A 53 -10.40 -3.82 -18.87
N ARG A 54 -11.01 -2.79 -18.25
CA ARG A 54 -10.25 -1.68 -17.68
C ARG A 54 -9.43 -2.14 -16.47
N LYS A 55 -8.14 -1.76 -16.45
CA LYS A 55 -7.15 -2.05 -15.42
C LYS A 55 -6.33 -0.80 -15.13
N ILE A 56 -6.32 -0.37 -13.87
CA ILE A 56 -5.47 0.74 -13.39
C ILE A 56 -4.51 0.19 -12.34
N ASN A 57 -3.22 0.37 -12.56
CA ASN A 57 -2.18 0.10 -11.58
C ASN A 57 -1.71 1.41 -10.96
N VAL A 58 -1.85 1.51 -9.65
CA VAL A 58 -1.46 2.67 -8.85
C VAL A 58 -0.14 2.32 -8.14
N VAL A 59 0.94 3.00 -8.51
CA VAL A 59 2.30 2.65 -8.07
C VAL A 59 2.77 3.63 -7.00
N PHE A 60 2.95 3.12 -5.78
CA PHE A 60 3.45 3.89 -4.64
C PHE A 60 4.90 3.52 -4.34
N LYS A 61 5.75 4.52 -4.14
CA LYS A 61 7.12 4.36 -3.65
C LYS A 61 7.14 4.56 -2.15
N ILE A 62 7.66 3.58 -1.43
CA ILE A 62 7.91 3.63 0.01
C ILE A 62 9.41 3.77 0.19
N LYS A 63 9.85 4.77 0.96
CA LYS A 63 11.25 4.94 1.34
C LYS A 63 11.40 4.74 2.84
N ASN A 64 12.23 3.77 3.23
CA ASN A 64 12.52 3.55 4.64
C ASN A 64 13.56 4.57 5.10
N MET A 65 13.06 5.66 5.67
CA MET A 65 13.88 6.69 6.30
C MET A 65 14.23 6.36 7.76
N SER A 66 13.81 5.18 8.25
CA SER A 66 14.15 4.70 9.58
C SER A 66 15.46 3.92 9.55
N TRP A 67 16.07 3.77 10.73
CA TRP A 67 17.23 2.89 10.96
C TRP A 67 16.84 1.42 11.24
N ARG A 68 15.58 1.04 11.01
CA ARG A 68 15.05 -0.30 11.31
C ARG A 68 14.67 -1.02 10.02
N ASN A 69 14.71 -2.34 10.05
CA ASN A 69 14.21 -3.16 8.95
C ASN A 69 12.71 -3.43 9.15
N PHE A 70 11.95 -3.32 8.07
CA PHE A 70 10.52 -3.54 8.07
C PHE A 70 10.15 -4.71 7.18
N PHE A 71 9.12 -5.43 7.58
CA PHE A 71 8.44 -6.38 6.73
C PHE A 71 7.12 -5.78 6.28
N ILE A 72 6.86 -5.83 4.97
CA ILE A 72 5.60 -5.38 4.39
C ILE A 72 4.89 -6.64 3.86
N PRO A 73 3.90 -7.19 4.59
CA PRO A 73 3.13 -8.34 4.12
C PRO A 73 2.21 -7.93 2.96
N ILE A 74 2.63 -8.22 1.73
CA ILE A 74 1.85 -8.09 0.48
C ILE A 74 2.36 -9.12 -0.52
N SER A 75 1.50 -9.54 -1.44
CA SER A 75 1.84 -10.58 -2.42
C SER A 75 3.15 -10.27 -3.14
N ASP A 76 4.10 -11.20 -3.10
CA ASP A 76 5.34 -11.08 -3.88
C ASP A 76 5.19 -11.74 -5.26
N GLU A 77 6.13 -11.48 -6.16
CA GLU A 77 6.11 -12.11 -7.50
C GLU A 77 6.38 -13.62 -7.44
N ARG A 78 6.76 -14.15 -6.27
CA ARG A 78 6.97 -15.58 -6.02
C ARG A 78 5.67 -16.31 -5.67
N GLY A 79 4.55 -15.59 -5.58
CA GLY A 79 3.24 -16.15 -5.31
C GLY A 79 2.96 -16.39 -3.83
N ASN A 80 3.81 -15.90 -2.93
CA ASN A 80 3.52 -15.92 -1.49
C ASN A 80 2.38 -14.95 -1.24
N LYS A 81 1.22 -15.48 -0.84
CA LYS A 81 0.04 -14.68 -0.48
C LYS A 81 0.08 -14.40 1.02
N TYR A 82 0.29 -13.15 1.37
CA TYR A 82 0.09 -12.67 2.74
C TYR A 82 -1.37 -12.28 2.96
N HIS A 83 -1.79 -12.20 4.23
CA HIS A 83 -3.19 -11.97 4.59
C HIS A 83 -3.57 -10.48 4.60
N SER A 84 -2.59 -9.60 4.80
CA SER A 84 -2.73 -8.15 4.79
C SER A 84 -3.10 -7.63 3.40
N PHE A 85 -3.88 -6.56 3.38
CA PHE A 85 -4.49 -6.05 2.15
C PHE A 85 -4.55 -4.52 2.11
N ILE A 86 -4.82 -4.00 0.92
CA ILE A 86 -5.16 -2.59 0.74
C ILE A 86 -6.67 -2.48 0.63
N LYS A 87 -7.26 -1.67 1.50
CA LYS A 87 -8.65 -1.26 1.40
C LYS A 87 -8.70 0.03 0.60
N VAL A 88 -9.55 0.05 -0.42
CA VAL A 88 -9.77 1.24 -1.25
C VAL A 88 -11.19 1.71 -1.05
N SER A 89 -11.36 3.01 -0.83
CA SER A 89 -12.68 3.62 -0.66
C SER A 89 -12.88 4.81 -1.58
N SER A 90 -14.13 5.05 -1.96
CA SER A 90 -14.56 6.26 -2.68
C SER A 90 -15.12 7.30 -1.70
N PRO A 91 -15.43 8.54 -2.15
CA PRO A 91 -15.96 9.58 -1.26
C PRO A 91 -17.35 9.24 -0.70
N THR A 92 -18.03 8.26 -1.29
CA THR A 92 -19.31 7.72 -0.79
C THR A 92 -19.11 6.56 0.20
N ASN A 93 -17.88 6.32 0.66
CA ASN A 93 -17.49 5.28 1.64
C ASN A 93 -17.83 3.84 1.25
N HIS A 94 -18.01 3.58 -0.04
CA HIS A 94 -18.01 2.21 -0.56
C HIS A 94 -16.57 1.69 -0.54
N ASN A 95 -16.36 0.52 0.07
CA ASN A 95 -15.04 -0.06 0.27
C ASN A 95 -14.89 -1.33 -0.55
N VAL A 96 -13.75 -1.47 -1.21
CA VAL A 96 -13.32 -2.72 -1.85
C VAL A 96 -11.99 -3.14 -1.28
N ILE A 97 -11.79 -4.45 -1.14
CA ILE A 97 -10.51 -5.04 -0.74
C ILE A 97 -9.74 -5.39 -2.01
N VAL A 98 -8.51 -4.90 -2.11
CA VAL A 98 -7.67 -5.14 -3.28
C VAL A 98 -6.30 -5.64 -2.86
N GLY A 99 -5.79 -6.61 -3.62
CA GLY A 99 -4.44 -7.11 -3.46
C GLY A 99 -3.42 -6.05 -3.88
N ALA A 100 -2.35 -5.96 -3.12
CA ALA A 100 -1.14 -5.23 -3.50
C ALA A 100 0.00 -6.20 -3.77
N TYR A 101 0.94 -5.78 -4.61
CA TYR A 101 2.12 -6.57 -4.92
C TYR A 101 3.38 -5.71 -5.09
N TYR A 102 4.54 -6.33 -4.90
CA TYR A 102 5.83 -5.70 -5.15
C TYR A 102 6.12 -5.54 -6.63
N TRP A 103 6.78 -4.43 -6.98
CA TRP A 103 7.26 -4.22 -8.35
C TRP A 103 8.71 -4.67 -8.59
N GLN A 104 9.53 -4.78 -7.53
CA GLN A 104 10.97 -5.07 -7.63
C GLN A 104 11.46 -6.11 -6.60
N ASN A 105 10.54 -6.94 -6.09
CA ASN A 105 10.85 -8.20 -5.40
C ASN A 105 11.69 -8.14 -4.11
N LYS A 106 11.19 -7.52 -3.03
CA LYS A 106 11.60 -7.84 -1.65
C LYS A 106 10.46 -7.61 -0.66
N SER A 107 10.16 -8.60 0.18
CA SER A 107 9.19 -8.44 1.27
C SER A 107 9.76 -7.68 2.49
N VAL A 108 11.08 -7.63 2.59
CA VAL A 108 11.83 -6.90 3.62
C VAL A 108 12.39 -5.60 3.03
N LEU A 109 12.09 -4.50 3.71
CA LEU A 109 12.53 -3.15 3.41
C LEU A 109 13.57 -2.71 4.44
N ASN A 110 14.85 -2.72 4.07
CA ASN A 110 15.93 -2.35 4.98
C ASN A 110 16.02 -0.83 5.18
N SER A 111 16.74 -0.41 6.21
CA SER A 111 17.07 1.01 6.43
C SER A 111 17.70 1.65 5.18
N GLY A 112 17.15 2.77 4.73
CA GLY A 112 17.62 3.50 3.55
C GLY A 112 17.10 2.98 2.21
N ASP A 113 16.57 1.76 2.16
CA ASP A 113 16.01 1.18 0.95
C ASP A 113 14.71 1.90 0.54
N SER A 114 14.38 1.76 -0.74
CA SER A 114 13.06 2.10 -1.25
C SER A 114 12.50 0.98 -2.08
N ILE A 115 11.20 0.78 -1.98
CA ILE A 115 10.48 -0.20 -2.78
C ILE A 115 9.24 0.42 -3.40
N SER A 116 8.80 -0.13 -4.53
CA SER A 116 7.53 0.23 -5.13
C SER A 116 6.51 -0.87 -4.88
N ILE A 117 5.36 -0.49 -4.37
CA ILE A 117 4.17 -1.33 -4.25
C ILE A 117 3.15 -0.90 -5.29
N CYS A 118 2.40 -1.86 -5.81
CA CYS A 118 1.42 -1.64 -6.85
C CYS A 118 0.05 -2.13 -6.37
N VAL A 119 -0.96 -1.28 -6.51
CA VAL A 119 -2.37 -1.63 -6.27
C VAL A 119 -3.08 -1.70 -7.61
N ARG A 120 -3.67 -2.85 -7.94
CA ARG A 120 -4.38 -3.07 -9.20
C ARG A 120 -5.89 -2.97 -9.01
N LEU A 121 -6.51 -2.01 -9.68
CA LEU A 121 -7.95 -1.84 -9.75
C LEU A 121 -8.45 -2.35 -11.09
N MET A 122 -9.35 -3.32 -11.03
CA MET A 122 -10.04 -3.87 -12.20
C MET A 122 -11.38 -3.16 -12.38
N GLU A 123 -11.96 -3.28 -13.57
CA GLU A 123 -13.23 -2.66 -13.91
C GLU A 123 -14.35 -2.94 -12.90
N SER A 124 -14.48 -4.17 -12.43
CA SER A 124 -15.47 -4.53 -11.40
C SER A 124 -15.28 -3.70 -10.12
N HIS A 125 -14.06 -3.62 -9.59
CA HIS A 125 -13.75 -2.82 -8.40
C HIS A 125 -14.04 -1.34 -8.62
N LEU A 126 -13.76 -0.81 -9.82
CA LEU A 126 -14.07 0.58 -10.15
C LEU A 126 -15.59 0.83 -10.18
N ARG A 127 -16.35 -0.10 -10.76
CA ARG A 127 -17.82 -0.05 -10.79
C ARG A 127 -18.42 -0.13 -9.38
N ASP A 128 -17.89 -1.00 -8.52
CA ASP A 128 -18.30 -1.12 -7.11
C ASP A 128 -18.01 0.15 -6.31
N LEU A 129 -16.96 0.87 -6.69
CA LEU A 129 -16.61 2.18 -6.12
C LEU A 129 -17.41 3.35 -6.72
N GLY A 130 -18.32 3.08 -7.66
CA GLY A 130 -19.13 4.11 -8.35
C GLY A 130 -18.32 4.97 -9.32
N VAL A 131 -17.22 4.44 -9.85
CA VAL A 131 -16.30 5.13 -10.76
C VAL A 131 -16.54 4.66 -12.19
N TYR A 132 -17.22 5.52 -12.97
CA TYR A 132 -17.54 5.26 -14.38
C TYR A 132 -16.90 6.34 -15.26
N ASP A 133 -16.25 5.92 -16.35
CA ASP A 133 -15.77 6.79 -17.43
C ASP A 133 -14.91 7.99 -17.02
N LEU A 134 -14.29 7.93 -15.83
CA LEU A 134 -13.40 8.98 -15.35
C LEU A 134 -11.97 8.76 -15.87
N PRO A 135 -11.25 9.83 -16.24
CA PRO A 135 -9.84 9.73 -16.55
C PRO A 135 -9.05 9.36 -15.29
N PRO A 136 -7.93 8.61 -15.41
CA PRO A 136 -7.19 8.07 -14.26
C PRO A 136 -6.82 9.13 -13.21
N ARG A 137 -6.46 10.34 -13.63
CA ARG A 137 -6.14 11.45 -12.71
C ARG A 137 -7.29 11.81 -11.75
N ASP A 138 -8.53 11.68 -12.20
CA ASP A 138 -9.73 12.04 -11.44
C ASP A 138 -10.24 10.85 -10.62
N VAL A 139 -9.98 9.63 -11.10
CA VAL A 139 -10.18 8.38 -10.35
C VAL A 139 -9.37 8.41 -9.05
N ILE A 140 -8.05 8.65 -9.15
CA ILE A 140 -7.16 8.57 -7.99
C ILE A 140 -7.44 9.66 -6.95
N LYS A 141 -7.82 10.87 -7.38
CA LYS A 141 -8.19 11.95 -6.45
C LYS A 141 -9.44 11.66 -5.63
N ARG A 142 -10.29 10.76 -6.09
CA ARG A 142 -11.52 10.35 -5.40
C ARG A 142 -11.31 9.14 -4.50
N MET A 143 -10.18 8.46 -4.61
CA MET A 143 -9.91 7.24 -3.86
C MET A 143 -9.08 7.53 -2.62
N SER A 144 -9.39 6.82 -1.54
CA SER A 144 -8.51 6.70 -0.39
C SER A 144 -7.98 5.26 -0.29
N PHE A 145 -6.74 5.13 0.18
CA PHE A 145 -6.05 3.85 0.30
C PHE A 145 -5.66 3.68 1.77
N GLU A 146 -6.03 2.54 2.34
CA GLU A 146 -5.71 2.16 3.72
C GLU A 146 -4.98 0.82 3.69
N TYR A 147 -3.83 0.76 4.35
CA TYR A 147 -3.10 -0.49 4.53
C TYR A 147 -3.55 -1.17 5.81
N VAL A 148 -4.15 -2.34 5.66
CA VAL A 148 -4.71 -3.11 6.78
C VAL A 148 -3.85 -4.35 6.98
N VAL A 149 -3.27 -4.45 8.17
CA VAL A 149 -2.43 -5.57 8.57
C VAL A 149 -3.29 -6.65 9.21
N ASP A 150 -3.18 -7.88 8.70
CA ASP A 150 -3.86 -9.04 9.27
C ASP A 150 -3.12 -9.57 10.52
N VAL A 151 -3.86 -10.15 11.45
CA VAL A 151 -3.32 -10.68 12.70
C VAL A 151 -2.37 -11.87 12.49
N ASN A 152 -2.54 -12.64 11.41
CA ASN A 152 -1.67 -13.76 11.10
C ASN A 152 -0.30 -13.27 10.64
N ASP A 153 -0.24 -12.24 9.78
CA ASP A 153 1.03 -11.66 9.34
C ASP A 153 1.80 -11.01 10.50
N LEU A 154 1.10 -10.47 11.51
CA LEU A 154 1.73 -9.96 12.74
C LEU A 154 2.40 -11.06 13.57
N LYS A 155 1.88 -12.29 13.52
CA LYS A 155 2.43 -13.43 14.26
C LYS A 155 3.59 -14.11 13.52
N GLU A 156 3.59 -14.04 12.19
CA GLU A 156 4.54 -14.75 11.34
C GLU A 156 5.85 -13.99 11.10
N SER A 157 5.94 -12.71 11.47
CA SER A 157 7.10 -11.87 11.19
C SER A 157 7.97 -11.57 12.42
N ASP A 158 9.26 -11.88 12.32
CA ASP A 158 10.28 -11.42 13.28
C ASP A 158 10.65 -9.93 13.10
N TYR A 159 10.10 -9.26 12.08
CA TYR A 159 10.36 -7.86 11.76
C TYR A 159 9.20 -6.95 12.17
N LEU A 160 9.48 -5.65 12.28
CA LEU A 160 8.43 -4.66 12.46
C LEU A 160 7.58 -4.54 11.20
N ILE A 161 6.27 -4.37 11.37
CA ILE A 161 5.34 -4.07 10.29
C ILE A 161 4.97 -2.57 10.34
N PRO A 162 5.23 -1.78 9.29
CA PRO A 162 5.00 -0.35 9.31
C PRO A 162 3.53 -0.03 9.03
N LYS A 163 3.07 1.12 9.53
CA LYS A 163 1.85 1.77 9.00
C LYS A 163 2.23 2.51 7.73
N LEU A 164 1.43 2.39 6.68
CA LEU A 164 1.66 3.12 5.43
C LEU A 164 0.71 4.30 5.31
N LYS A 165 1.27 5.50 5.09
CA LYS A 165 0.51 6.70 4.81
C LYS A 165 0.62 7.09 3.34
N PHE A 166 -0.46 6.86 2.63
CA PHE A 166 -0.56 7.14 1.20
C PHE A 166 -0.69 8.65 0.97
N HIS A 167 0.07 9.15 0.01
CA HIS A 167 -0.01 10.54 -0.42
C HIS A 167 0.26 10.65 -1.92
N ILE A 168 -0.27 11.72 -2.53
CA ILE A 168 -0.16 11.97 -3.97
C ILE A 168 1.05 12.87 -4.22
N SER A 169 2.03 12.40 -5.02
CA SER A 169 3.17 13.23 -5.41
C SER A 169 2.75 14.40 -6.30
N LYS A 170 3.57 15.45 -6.36
CA LYS A 170 3.38 16.54 -7.33
C LYS A 170 3.68 16.10 -8.77
N ASN A 171 4.53 15.08 -8.94
CA ASN A 171 5.09 14.66 -10.24
C ASN A 171 4.66 13.23 -10.61
N VAL A 172 3.37 12.92 -10.46
CA VAL A 172 2.83 11.59 -10.83
C VAL A 172 2.97 11.38 -12.33
N LYS A 173 3.64 10.30 -12.72
CA LYS A 173 3.73 9.87 -14.13
C LYS A 173 2.45 9.16 -14.54
N TYR A 174 1.87 9.54 -15.67
CA TYR A 174 0.76 8.81 -16.28
C TYR A 174 1.30 8.02 -17.46
N ILE A 175 1.16 6.69 -17.39
CA ILE A 175 1.70 5.76 -18.37
C ILE A 175 0.52 5.02 -18.97
N TYR A 176 0.38 5.09 -20.29
CA TYR A 176 -0.58 4.26 -21.01
C TYR A 176 0.03 2.87 -21.21
N GLN A 177 -0.75 1.83 -20.93
CA GLN A 177 -0.42 0.45 -21.24
C GLN A 177 -1.49 -0.11 -22.16
N GLU A 178 -1.11 -0.71 -23.28
CA GLU A 178 -2.08 -1.34 -24.16
C GLU A 178 -2.84 -2.48 -23.44
N PRO A 179 -4.16 -2.64 -23.68
CA PRO A 179 -4.93 -3.76 -23.15
C PRO A 179 -4.31 -5.11 -23.55
N GLU A 180 -4.05 -5.98 -22.57
CA GLU A 180 -3.72 -7.37 -22.83
C GLU A 180 -4.98 -8.09 -23.33
N GLY A 181 -4.93 -8.62 -24.56
CA GLY A 181 -6.05 -9.36 -25.18
C GLY A 181 -6.64 -8.75 -26.45
N MET A 182 -5.91 -7.93 -27.22
CA MET A 182 -6.33 -7.60 -28.60
C MET A 182 -6.02 -8.78 -29.54
N CYS A 183 -6.79 -9.87 -29.44
CA CYS A 183 -6.92 -10.80 -30.55
C CYS A 183 -7.94 -10.21 -31.53
N GLY A 184 -7.44 -9.52 -32.56
CA GLY A 184 -8.17 -9.33 -33.80
C GLY A 184 -8.04 -10.57 -34.69
#